data_AF-A0AAN5D8D5-F1
#
_entry.id   AF-A0AAN5D8D5-F1
#
_cell.length_a   1.000
_cell.length_b   1.000
_cell.length_c   1.000
_cell.angle_alpha   90.00
_cell.angle_beta   90.00
_cell.angle_gamma   90.00
#
_symmetry.space_group_name_H-M   'P 1'
#
loop_
_entity.id
_entity.type
_entity.pdbx_description
1 polymer ?
#
loop_
_entity_poly.entity_id
_entity_poly.type
_entity_poly.pdbx_seq_one_letter_code
_entity_poly.pdbx_strand_id
1 'polypeptide(L)'
;MKMLQMFLPTVMSWEEHISFGAGLWFEEMWHHFLSLQNNSLVEPYLMHLLARVSRDCPGLFVWSNKLDFMFSKLLRSLQLGPDTGFNQTFPLENATVWLVYMIGVEKDAQSCLTRLMTLTETFFHPSNDGDHSSHLLKLLLRLVYGMVARIKRERSGKTQSAIPDEFKMTETRIDKFVLSLLPCVKLAIFTQVKEEYIYGIIKYLALLAPKIVLPGILEILDPAFETVTEPHRLTQSLSCFFASTIPMLREEVANGERSRKAELLVLLKKFLPAIDPNDPKKTRLCFLVLGIMVNNVPLVDCSAAVRLRNDLTKDEQEV
;
A
#
# COMPACT_ATOMS: atom_id res chain seq x y z
N MET A 1 31.97 5.29 0.91
CA MET A 1 30.59 4.76 1.02
C MET A 1 29.90 4.54 -0.32
N LYS A 2 29.85 5.51 -1.25
CA LYS A 2 29.21 5.34 -2.57
C LYS A 2 29.71 4.11 -3.35
N MET A 3 31.02 3.87 -3.40
CA MET A 3 31.57 2.66 -4.04
C MET A 3 31.08 1.38 -3.37
N LEU A 4 31.02 1.34 -2.04
CA LEU A 4 30.52 0.18 -1.30
C LEU A 4 29.05 -0.09 -1.64
N GLN A 5 28.23 0.95 -1.66
CA GLN A 5 26.82 0.85 -2.05
C GLN A 5 26.64 0.31 -3.49
N MET A 6 27.54 0.60 -4.41
CA MET A 6 27.46 0.09 -5.79
C MET A 6 28.00 -1.34 -5.92
N PHE A 7 29.16 -1.62 -5.31
CA PHE A 7 29.96 -2.81 -5.63
C PHE A 7 29.90 -3.94 -4.60
N LEU A 8 29.44 -3.71 -3.36
CA LEU A 8 29.29 -4.82 -2.42
C LEU A 8 28.21 -5.79 -2.94
N PRO A 9 28.52 -7.09 -3.06
CA PRO A 9 27.54 -8.07 -3.50
C PRO A 9 26.50 -8.33 -2.40
N THR A 10 25.23 -8.33 -2.80
CA THR A 10 24.07 -8.60 -1.92
C THR A 10 23.18 -9.72 -2.44
N VAL A 11 23.48 -10.26 -3.62
CA VAL A 11 22.73 -11.37 -4.23
C VAL A 11 23.63 -12.59 -4.18
N MET A 12 23.57 -13.31 -3.06
CA MET A 12 24.33 -14.53 -2.78
C MET A 12 23.47 -15.49 -1.96
N SER A 13 23.88 -16.75 -1.86
CA SER A 13 23.26 -17.69 -0.93
C SER A 13 23.52 -17.29 0.53
N TRP A 14 22.74 -17.83 1.46
CA TRP A 14 22.94 -17.58 2.89
C TRP A 14 24.33 -18.04 3.36
N GLU A 15 24.79 -19.21 2.91
CA GLU A 15 26.10 -19.78 3.25
C GLU A 15 27.24 -18.90 2.72
N GLU A 16 27.14 -18.45 1.46
CA GLU A 16 28.12 -17.54 0.86
C GLU A 16 28.17 -16.20 1.60
N HIS A 17 27.02 -15.70 2.05
CA HIS A 17 26.97 -14.45 2.80
C HIS A 17 27.67 -14.53 4.14
N ILE A 18 27.62 -15.67 4.83
CA ILE A 18 28.30 -15.88 6.11
C ILE A 18 29.83 -15.87 5.91
N SER A 19 30.35 -16.52 4.88
CA SER A 19 31.79 -16.67 4.67
C SER A 19 32.44 -15.53 3.88
N PHE A 20 31.76 -14.98 2.87
CA PHE A 20 32.37 -14.08 1.88
C PHE A 20 31.58 -12.79 1.64
N GLY A 21 30.32 -12.74 2.07
CA GLY A 21 29.41 -11.64 1.79
C GLY A 21 29.15 -10.75 2.99
N ALA A 22 27.87 -10.55 3.31
CA ALA A 22 27.44 -9.56 4.29
C ALA A 22 27.87 -9.89 5.73
N GLY A 23 28.13 -11.16 6.05
CA GLY A 23 28.67 -11.56 7.36
C GLY A 23 30.01 -10.89 7.69
N LEU A 24 30.79 -10.46 6.70
CA LEU A 24 32.08 -9.82 6.90
C LEU A 24 32.01 -8.33 7.21
N TRP A 25 30.95 -7.64 6.79
CA TRP A 25 30.89 -6.18 6.82
C TRP A 25 29.64 -5.60 7.48
N PHE A 26 28.60 -6.41 7.72
CA PHE A 26 27.31 -5.91 8.21
C PHE A 26 27.41 -5.20 9.55
N GLU A 27 28.08 -5.80 10.54
CA GLU A 27 28.18 -5.23 11.88
C GLU A 27 28.92 -3.89 11.88
N GLU A 28 29.99 -3.76 11.08
CA GLU A 28 30.73 -2.50 10.92
C GLU A 28 29.86 -1.43 10.24
N MET A 29 29.14 -1.81 9.17
CA MET A 29 28.21 -0.91 8.48
C MET A 29 27.06 -0.47 9.39
N TRP A 30 26.55 -1.36 10.22
CA TRP A 30 25.52 -1.04 11.20
C TRP A 30 26.04 -0.12 12.30
N HIS A 31 27.23 -0.39 12.85
CA HIS A 31 27.88 0.46 13.83
C HIS A 31 28.09 1.88 13.30
N HIS A 32 28.60 2.01 12.07
CA HIS A 32 28.72 3.31 11.43
C HIS A 32 27.36 4.00 11.28
N PHE A 33 26.31 3.26 10.88
CA PHE A 33 24.97 3.83 10.72
C PHE A 33 24.43 4.43 12.02
N LEU A 34 24.72 3.80 13.17
CA LEU A 34 24.35 4.31 14.50
C LEU A 34 25.14 5.57 14.88
N SER A 35 26.42 5.65 14.50
CA SER A 35 27.28 6.80 14.80
C SER A 35 27.03 8.03 13.90
N LEU A 36 26.25 7.89 12.84
CA LEU A 36 26.00 9.00 11.91
C LEU A 36 25.18 10.10 12.59
N GLN A 37 25.72 11.32 12.56
CA GLN A 37 24.97 12.52 12.89
C GLN A 37 23.81 12.73 11.91
N ASN A 38 22.79 13.47 12.34
CA ASN A 38 21.65 13.84 11.49
C ASN A 38 22.15 14.54 10.21
N ASN A 39 21.58 14.21 9.06
CA ASN A 39 21.91 14.80 7.74
C ASN A 39 23.30 14.52 7.19
N SER A 40 23.93 13.42 7.60
CA SER A 40 25.16 12.98 6.95
C SER A 40 24.92 12.66 5.47
N LEU A 41 25.77 13.19 4.60
CA LEU A 41 25.79 12.85 3.16
C LEU A 41 26.08 11.37 2.90
N VAL A 42 26.59 10.65 3.90
CA VAL A 42 26.92 9.23 3.83
C VAL A 42 25.69 8.35 4.10
N GLU A 43 24.74 8.86 4.89
CA GLU A 43 23.57 8.11 5.36
C GLU A 43 22.75 7.46 4.23
N PRO A 44 22.44 8.16 3.11
CA PRO A 44 21.64 7.57 2.05
C PRO A 44 22.27 6.34 1.40
N TYR A 45 23.60 6.34 1.26
CA TYR A 45 24.33 5.23 0.65
C TYR A 45 24.35 4.01 1.56
N LEU A 46 24.54 4.22 2.86
CA LEU A 46 24.56 3.16 3.85
C LEU A 46 23.17 2.54 4.03
N MET A 47 22.14 3.39 4.12
CA MET A 47 20.76 2.92 4.17
C MET A 47 20.36 2.16 2.90
N HIS A 48 20.77 2.63 1.72
CA HIS A 48 20.54 1.88 0.49
C HIS A 48 21.18 0.49 0.54
N LEU A 49 22.43 0.38 1.01
CA LEU A 49 23.13 -0.89 1.11
C LEU A 49 22.42 -1.86 2.07
N LEU A 50 22.02 -1.38 3.25
CA LEU A 50 21.29 -2.18 4.25
C LEU A 50 19.91 -2.60 3.74
N ALA A 51 19.14 -1.67 3.16
CA ALA A 51 17.85 -1.95 2.55
C ALA A 51 17.96 -2.98 1.40
N ARG A 52 19.03 -2.89 0.60
CA ARG A 52 19.30 -3.81 -0.49
C ARG A 52 19.59 -5.23 0.04
N VAL A 53 20.37 -5.38 1.10
CA VAL A 53 20.58 -6.70 1.73
C VAL A 53 19.28 -7.27 2.30
N SER A 54 18.50 -6.47 3.03
CA SER A 54 17.20 -6.92 3.56
C SER A 54 16.25 -7.36 2.45
N ARG A 55 16.31 -6.69 1.29
CA ARG A 55 15.55 -7.06 0.09
C ARG A 55 16.05 -8.36 -0.50
N ASP A 56 17.34 -8.43 -0.81
CA ASP A 56 17.90 -9.52 -1.61
C ASP A 56 17.97 -10.84 -0.83
N CYS A 57 18.28 -10.77 0.47
CA CYS A 57 18.37 -11.90 1.39
C CYS A 57 17.57 -11.65 2.68
N PRO A 58 16.22 -11.72 2.63
CA PRO A 58 15.37 -11.58 3.81
C PRO A 58 15.71 -12.66 4.84
N GLY A 59 15.81 -12.28 6.11
CA GLY A 59 16.13 -13.20 7.22
C GLY A 59 17.62 -13.45 7.48
N LEU A 60 18.53 -12.91 6.65
CA LEU A 60 19.97 -13.07 6.85
C LEU A 60 20.48 -12.45 8.16
N PHE A 61 19.88 -11.33 8.57
CA PHE A 61 20.22 -10.62 9.81
C PHE A 61 18.96 -10.38 10.64
N VAL A 62 19.10 -10.47 11.96
CA VAL A 62 18.04 -10.15 12.90
C VAL A 62 17.94 -8.63 13.09
N TRP A 63 16.79 -8.07 12.72
CA TRP A 63 16.49 -6.65 12.83
C TRP A 63 15.69 -6.29 14.09
N SER A 64 15.16 -7.27 14.82
CA SER A 64 14.31 -7.07 16.01
C SER A 64 14.85 -6.00 16.98
N ASN A 65 16.14 -6.05 17.35
CA ASN A 65 16.76 -5.09 18.28
C ASN A 65 17.10 -3.72 17.65
N LYS A 66 16.83 -3.54 16.36
CA LYS A 66 17.14 -2.34 15.57
C LYS A 66 15.87 -1.58 15.17
N LEU A 67 14.69 -2.20 15.31
CA LEU A 67 13.40 -1.66 14.85
C LEU A 67 13.12 -0.29 15.47
N ASP A 68 13.23 -0.14 16.79
CA ASP A 68 12.91 1.13 17.47
C ASP A 68 13.77 2.29 16.97
N PHE A 69 15.06 2.05 16.71
CA PHE A 69 15.94 3.07 16.13
C PHE A 69 15.48 3.49 14.73
N MET A 70 15.18 2.52 13.86
CA MET A 70 14.75 2.77 12.48
C MET A 70 13.41 3.50 12.41
N PHE A 71 12.41 3.05 13.18
CA PHE A 71 11.10 3.69 13.21
C PHE A 71 11.14 5.08 13.84
N SER A 72 11.98 5.30 14.87
CA SER A 72 12.18 6.62 15.47
C SER A 72 12.87 7.59 14.50
N LYS A 73 13.81 7.10 13.68
CA LYS A 73 14.46 7.91 12.65
C LYS A 73 13.51 8.26 11.51
N LEU A 74 12.69 7.30 11.08
CA LEU A 74 11.62 7.53 10.12
C LEU A 74 10.63 8.58 10.63
N LEU A 75 10.12 8.43 11.86
CA LEU A 75 9.14 9.36 12.43
C LEU A 75 9.67 10.80 12.46
N ARG A 76 10.94 11.00 12.87
CA ARG A 76 11.59 12.31 12.86
C ARG A 76 11.72 12.92 11.45
N SER A 77 11.81 12.08 10.42
CA SER A 77 11.90 12.54 9.03
C SER A 77 10.57 12.99 8.41
N LEU A 78 9.44 12.70 9.08
CA LEU A 78 8.10 13.06 8.59
C LEU A 78 7.75 14.53 8.88
N GLN A 79 8.64 15.28 9.55
CA GLN A 79 8.52 16.72 9.78
C GLN A 79 7.17 17.11 10.41
N LEU A 80 6.71 16.34 11.40
CA LEU A 80 5.44 16.57 12.07
C LEU A 80 5.53 17.77 13.02
N GLY A 81 4.86 18.88 12.69
CA GLY A 81 4.72 20.07 13.53
C GLY A 81 5.50 21.31 13.07
N PRO A 82 5.11 22.53 13.54
CA PRO A 82 5.63 23.81 13.05
C PRO A 82 7.09 24.11 13.42
N ASP A 83 7.63 23.48 14.49
CA ASP A 83 8.97 23.74 15.03
C ASP A 83 9.99 22.64 14.71
N THR A 84 9.88 21.94 13.59
CA THR A 84 10.86 20.89 13.23
C THR A 84 12.17 21.50 12.69
N GLY A 85 12.89 22.22 13.55
CA GLY A 85 14.23 22.79 13.34
C GLY A 85 15.36 21.76 13.10
N PHE A 86 15.01 20.49 12.89
CA PHE A 86 15.92 19.46 12.43
C PHE A 86 15.39 18.93 11.10
N ASN A 87 15.89 19.51 10.00
CA ASN A 87 15.69 19.03 8.62
C ASN A 87 16.31 17.63 8.44
N GLN A 88 15.90 16.61 9.19
CA GLN A 88 16.45 15.26 9.07
C GLN A 88 15.95 14.65 7.77
N THR A 89 16.82 14.69 6.77
CA THR A 89 16.57 14.05 5.47
C THR A 89 16.76 12.55 5.62
N PHE A 90 15.64 11.81 5.62
CA PHE A 90 15.65 10.36 5.55
C PHE A 90 15.20 9.94 4.16
N PRO A 91 16.07 9.27 3.37
CA PRO A 91 15.72 8.84 2.03
C PRO A 91 14.55 7.84 2.02
N LEU A 92 13.32 8.35 1.96
CA LEU A 92 12.09 7.57 2.11
C LEU A 92 12.03 6.35 1.18
N GLU A 93 12.65 6.42 0.00
CA GLU A 93 12.70 5.29 -0.94
C GLU A 93 13.46 4.09 -0.38
N ASN A 94 14.67 4.29 0.16
CA ASN A 94 15.45 3.18 0.72
C ASN A 94 14.83 2.71 2.05
N ALA A 95 14.31 3.65 2.84
CA ALA A 95 13.65 3.35 4.11
C ALA A 95 12.42 2.46 3.91
N THR A 96 11.55 2.81 2.95
CA THR A 96 10.34 2.03 2.67
C THR A 96 10.66 0.63 2.16
N VAL A 97 11.66 0.47 1.29
CA VAL A 97 12.13 -0.87 0.88
C VAL A 97 12.59 -1.66 2.10
N TRP A 98 13.41 -1.05 2.96
CA TRP A 98 13.90 -1.71 4.16
C TRP A 98 12.77 -2.18 5.09
N LEU A 99 11.83 -1.27 5.40
CA LEU A 99 10.67 -1.56 6.25
C LEU A 99 9.79 -2.65 5.67
N VAL A 100 9.46 -2.55 4.38
CA VAL A 100 8.64 -3.54 3.69
C VAL A 100 9.26 -4.92 3.79
N TYR A 101 10.57 -5.07 3.63
CA TYR A 101 11.23 -6.38 3.72
C TYR A 101 11.50 -6.87 5.15
N MET A 102 11.38 -6.01 6.16
CA MET A 102 11.37 -6.43 7.57
C MET A 102 10.01 -6.96 8.01
N ILE A 103 8.91 -6.42 7.47
CA ILE A 103 7.55 -6.90 7.79
C ILE A 103 7.43 -8.37 7.41
N GLY A 104 6.93 -9.24 8.29
CA GLY A 104 6.81 -10.68 8.01
C GLY A 104 8.11 -11.49 8.10
N VAL A 105 9.28 -10.83 8.13
CA VAL A 105 10.54 -11.46 8.56
C VAL A 105 10.65 -11.33 10.09
N GLU A 106 10.56 -10.10 10.58
CA GLU A 106 10.59 -9.79 12.00
C GLU A 106 9.18 -9.86 12.59
N LYS A 107 9.06 -10.46 13.78
CA LYS A 107 7.77 -10.62 14.46
C LYS A 107 7.12 -9.26 14.79
N ASP A 108 7.93 -8.29 15.23
CA ASP A 108 7.43 -7.01 15.75
C ASP A 108 7.33 -5.90 14.70
N ALA A 109 7.90 -6.08 13.51
CA ALA A 109 7.93 -5.02 12.48
C ALA A 109 6.54 -4.54 12.06
N GLN A 110 5.57 -5.45 11.98
CA GLN A 110 4.17 -5.09 11.69
C GLN A 110 3.54 -4.26 12.82
N SER A 111 3.84 -4.59 14.08
CA SER A 111 3.35 -3.85 15.24
C SER A 111 3.94 -2.43 15.28
N CYS A 112 5.24 -2.30 15.00
CA CYS A 112 5.91 -1.01 14.87
C CYS A 112 5.29 -0.14 13.76
N LEU A 113 4.95 -0.73 12.60
CA LEU A 113 4.25 -0.03 11.53
C LEU A 113 2.86 0.44 11.98
N THR A 114 2.06 -0.44 12.58
CA THR A 114 0.73 -0.06 13.08
C THR A 114 0.83 1.09 14.07
N ARG A 115 1.78 1.02 15.02
CA ARG A 115 2.03 2.10 15.99
C ARG A 115 2.40 3.42 15.30
N LEU A 116 3.28 3.37 14.29
CA LEU A 116 3.63 4.55 13.50
C LEU A 116 2.39 5.17 12.86
N MET A 117 1.57 4.36 12.18
CA MET A 117 0.37 4.87 11.50
C MET A 117 -0.60 5.50 12.49
N THR A 118 -0.89 4.84 13.61
CA THR A 118 -1.74 5.38 14.68
C THR A 118 -1.21 6.71 15.24
N LEU A 119 0.11 6.83 15.46
CA LEU A 119 0.72 8.09 15.94
C LEU A 119 0.58 9.24 14.92
N THR A 120 0.55 8.91 13.63
CA THR A 120 0.45 9.90 12.54
C THR A 120 -0.97 10.12 12.03
N GLU A 121 -1.96 9.37 12.53
CA GLU A 121 -3.30 9.30 11.94
C GLU A 121 -3.98 10.66 11.83
N THR A 122 -3.92 11.47 12.89
CA THR A 122 -4.54 12.80 12.93
C THR A 122 -3.97 13.75 11.89
N PHE A 123 -2.69 13.60 11.51
CA PHE A 123 -2.04 14.44 10.50
C PHE A 123 -2.52 14.16 9.07
N PHE A 124 -3.24 13.05 8.84
CA PHE A 124 -3.86 12.75 7.55
C PHE A 124 -5.24 13.39 7.38
N HIS A 125 -5.82 13.98 8.43
CA HIS A 125 -7.09 14.68 8.32
C HIS A 125 -6.93 15.93 7.43
N PRO A 126 -7.82 16.19 6.46
CA PRO A 126 -7.68 17.32 5.52
C PRO A 126 -7.55 18.69 6.20
N SER A 127 -8.22 18.89 7.35
CA SER A 127 -8.10 20.13 8.14
C SER A 127 -6.72 20.35 8.76
N ASN A 128 -5.87 19.32 8.77
CA ASN A 128 -4.50 19.38 9.26
C ASN A 128 -3.49 19.37 8.12
N ASP A 129 -3.92 19.67 6.88
CA ASP A 129 -3.02 19.72 5.74
C ASP A 129 -1.89 20.76 5.95
N GLY A 130 -0.66 20.36 5.59
CA GLY A 130 0.54 21.19 5.75
C GLY A 130 1.76 20.58 5.06
N ASP A 131 2.95 21.09 5.37
CA ASP A 131 4.22 20.63 4.78
C ASP A 131 4.48 19.13 5.03
N HIS A 132 4.01 18.60 6.16
CA HIS A 132 4.07 17.18 6.49
C HIS A 132 3.19 16.31 5.59
N SER A 133 2.06 16.81 5.07
CA SER A 133 1.10 16.02 4.29
C SER A 133 1.75 15.40 3.05
N SER A 134 2.59 16.17 2.33
CA SER A 134 3.34 15.66 1.17
C SER A 134 4.27 14.50 1.54
N HIS A 135 4.94 14.59 2.69
CA HIS A 135 5.85 13.55 3.18
C HIS A 135 5.09 12.28 3.61
N LEU A 136 3.98 12.45 4.33
CA LEU A 136 3.12 11.36 4.79
C LEU A 136 2.48 10.60 3.63
N LEU A 137 1.93 11.32 2.63
CA LEU A 137 1.35 10.70 1.45
C LEU A 137 2.40 10.00 0.59
N LYS A 138 3.59 10.58 0.47
CA LYS A 138 4.72 9.93 -0.20
C LYS A 138 5.15 8.66 0.53
N LEU A 139 5.20 8.67 1.87
CA LEU A 139 5.47 7.48 2.68
C LEU A 139 4.43 6.39 2.40
N LEU A 140 3.13 6.70 2.51
CA LEU A 140 2.05 5.77 2.22
C LEU A 140 2.19 5.14 0.83
N LEU A 141 2.33 5.98 -0.22
CA LEU A 141 2.45 5.52 -1.60
C LEU A 141 3.65 4.58 -1.78
N ARG A 142 4.78 4.89 -1.16
CA ARG A 142 6.00 4.07 -1.25
C ARG A 142 5.86 2.75 -0.47
N LEU A 143 5.22 2.75 0.70
CA LEU A 143 4.96 1.54 1.47
C LEU A 143 4.08 0.56 0.68
N VAL A 144 2.94 1.01 0.15
CA VAL A 144 2.01 0.14 -0.58
C VAL A 144 2.60 -0.33 -1.91
N TYR A 145 3.32 0.54 -2.62
CA TYR A 145 4.04 0.15 -3.83
C TYR A 145 5.13 -0.89 -3.54
N GLY A 146 5.93 -0.66 -2.50
CA GLY A 146 6.99 -1.57 -2.08
C GLY A 146 6.44 -2.95 -1.71
N MET A 147 5.30 -2.99 -1.01
CA MET A 147 4.63 -4.25 -0.65
C MET A 147 4.13 -5.01 -1.89
N VAL A 148 3.48 -4.33 -2.84
CA VAL A 148 3.09 -4.95 -4.13
C VAL A 148 4.31 -5.48 -4.89
N ALA A 149 5.40 -4.71 -4.93
CA ALA A 149 6.63 -5.14 -5.60
C ALA A 149 7.25 -6.38 -4.92
N ARG A 150 7.25 -6.43 -3.58
CA ARG A 150 7.70 -7.59 -2.82
C ARG A 150 6.85 -8.82 -3.11
N ILE A 151 5.53 -8.72 -3.04
CA ILE A 151 4.62 -9.84 -3.30
C ILE A 151 4.77 -10.34 -4.74
N LYS A 152 4.86 -9.42 -5.71
CA LYS A 152 5.14 -9.78 -7.11
C LYS A 152 6.45 -10.56 -7.22
N ARG A 153 7.49 -10.12 -6.52
CA ARG A 153 8.79 -10.81 -6.49
C ARG A 153 8.62 -12.23 -5.92
N GLU A 154 8.02 -12.36 -4.74
CA GLU A 154 7.78 -13.63 -4.04
C GLU A 154 6.97 -14.64 -4.88
N ARG A 155 5.92 -14.16 -5.57
CA ARG A 155 5.03 -14.99 -6.37
C ARG A 155 5.56 -15.28 -7.78
N SER A 156 6.48 -14.47 -8.30
CA SER A 156 6.97 -14.63 -9.68
C SER A 156 7.86 -15.87 -9.89
N GLY A 157 8.49 -16.39 -8.83
CA GLY A 157 9.42 -17.53 -8.92
C GLY A 157 10.71 -17.28 -9.71
N LYS A 158 10.98 -16.05 -10.15
CA LYS A 158 12.07 -15.71 -11.10
C LYS A 158 13.34 -15.14 -10.44
N THR A 159 13.49 -15.22 -9.13
CA THR A 159 14.58 -14.55 -8.42
C THR A 159 15.78 -15.47 -8.18
N GLN A 160 16.99 -14.94 -8.40
CA GLN A 160 18.25 -15.68 -8.17
C GLN A 160 18.46 -16.08 -6.70
N SER A 161 18.02 -15.25 -5.75
CA SER A 161 17.93 -15.61 -4.34
C SER A 161 16.49 -15.97 -4.00
N ALA A 162 16.26 -17.23 -3.64
CA ALA A 162 14.96 -17.72 -3.20
C ALA A 162 14.67 -17.20 -1.78
N ILE A 163 13.53 -16.55 -1.59
CA ILE A 163 13.08 -16.16 -0.25
C ILE A 163 12.53 -17.41 0.44
N PRO A 164 13.04 -17.77 1.65
CA PRO A 164 12.48 -18.87 2.43
C PRO A 164 10.97 -18.73 2.66
N ASP A 165 10.22 -19.83 2.61
CA ASP A 165 8.76 -19.81 2.70
C ASP A 165 8.25 -19.16 4.00
N GLU A 166 8.98 -19.31 5.10
CA GLU A 166 8.67 -18.70 6.40
C GLU A 166 8.67 -17.16 6.39
N PHE A 167 9.45 -16.55 5.49
CA PHE A 167 9.57 -15.10 5.32
C PHE A 167 8.69 -14.54 4.21
N LYS A 168 8.00 -15.39 3.45
CA LYS A 168 7.05 -14.94 2.44
C LYS A 168 5.82 -14.30 3.10
N MET A 169 5.20 -13.38 2.37
CA MET A 169 3.96 -12.74 2.79
C MET A 169 2.79 -13.71 2.57
N THR A 170 2.11 -14.05 3.67
CA THR A 170 0.84 -14.76 3.63
C THR A 170 -0.31 -13.77 3.48
N GLU A 171 -1.48 -14.21 2.99
CA GLU A 171 -2.66 -13.35 2.88
C GLU A 171 -3.00 -12.66 4.21
N THR A 172 -2.95 -13.39 5.33
CA THR A 172 -3.18 -12.81 6.67
C THR A 172 -2.18 -11.72 7.03
N ARG A 173 -0.91 -11.83 6.62
CA ARG A 173 0.10 -10.79 6.85
C ARG A 173 -0.17 -9.56 5.97
N ILE A 174 -0.63 -9.78 4.73
CA ILE A 174 -1.01 -8.72 3.79
C ILE A 174 -2.24 -7.96 4.32
N ASP A 175 -3.25 -8.68 4.80
CA ASP A 175 -4.45 -8.10 5.40
C ASP A 175 -4.11 -7.20 6.59
N LYS A 176 -3.27 -7.69 7.51
CA LYS A 176 -2.80 -6.89 8.66
C LYS A 176 -2.07 -5.63 8.22
N PHE A 177 -1.23 -5.73 7.20
CA PHE A 177 -0.55 -4.58 6.62
C PHE A 177 -1.55 -3.56 6.08
N VAL A 178 -2.52 -3.98 5.25
CA VAL A 178 -3.54 -3.09 4.68
C VAL A 178 -4.40 -2.45 5.77
N LEU A 179 -4.87 -3.24 6.75
CA LEU A 179 -5.66 -2.75 7.88
C LEU A 179 -4.92 -1.70 8.72
N SER A 180 -3.60 -1.82 8.86
CA SER A 180 -2.80 -0.83 9.61
C SER A 180 -2.72 0.55 8.91
N LEU A 181 -2.84 0.58 7.59
CA LEU A 181 -2.77 1.82 6.80
C LEU A 181 -4.14 2.45 6.56
N LEU A 182 -5.20 1.63 6.52
CA LEU A 182 -6.52 2.03 6.05
C LEU A 182 -7.12 3.23 6.81
N PRO A 183 -7.03 3.35 8.16
CA PRO A 183 -7.55 4.52 8.88
C PRO A 183 -6.95 5.84 8.39
N CYS A 184 -5.62 5.89 8.26
CA CYS A 184 -4.91 7.05 7.73
C CYS A 184 -5.30 7.36 6.28
N VAL A 185 -5.45 6.31 5.46
CA VAL A 185 -5.84 6.45 4.05
C VAL A 185 -7.26 7.00 3.91
N LYS A 186 -8.21 6.55 4.74
CA LYS A 186 -9.60 7.05 4.72
C LYS A 186 -9.66 8.55 4.98
N LEU A 187 -8.85 9.06 5.90
CA LEU A 187 -8.72 10.49 6.17
C LEU A 187 -8.05 11.22 4.99
N ALA A 188 -6.98 10.63 4.45
CA ALA A 188 -6.17 11.20 3.38
C ALA A 188 -6.91 11.36 2.05
N ILE A 189 -7.98 10.60 1.78
CA ILE A 189 -8.72 10.64 0.50
C ILE A 189 -9.18 12.06 0.14
N PHE A 190 -9.51 12.87 1.14
CA PHE A 190 -10.04 14.23 0.96
C PHE A 190 -8.97 15.32 1.11
N THR A 191 -7.68 14.97 1.19
CA THR A 191 -6.58 15.94 1.23
C THR A 191 -6.62 16.86 0.00
N GLN A 192 -6.12 18.09 0.16
CA GLN A 192 -5.87 19.02 -0.94
C GLN A 192 -4.39 19.05 -1.35
N VAL A 193 -3.53 18.36 -0.58
CA VAL A 193 -2.10 18.28 -0.82
C VAL A 193 -1.79 16.99 -1.55
N LYS A 194 -1.11 17.07 -2.70
CA LYS A 194 -0.65 15.89 -3.45
C LYS A 194 -1.76 14.87 -3.72
N GLU A 195 -2.95 15.35 -4.09
CA GLU A 195 -4.12 14.53 -4.46
C GLU A 195 -3.77 13.42 -5.47
N GLU A 196 -2.80 13.68 -6.36
CA GLU A 196 -2.33 12.72 -7.36
C GLU A 196 -1.78 11.40 -6.75
N TYR A 197 -1.35 11.41 -5.48
CA TYR A 197 -0.84 10.22 -4.80
C TYR A 197 -1.94 9.27 -4.32
N ILE A 198 -3.12 9.79 -4.00
CA ILE A 198 -4.24 9.01 -3.45
C ILE A 198 -4.65 7.90 -4.43
N TYR A 199 -4.76 8.22 -5.72
CA TYR A 199 -5.09 7.24 -6.75
C TYR A 199 -4.12 6.04 -6.73
N GLY A 200 -2.81 6.32 -6.66
CA GLY A 200 -1.78 5.29 -6.58
C GLY A 200 -1.90 4.46 -5.30
N ILE A 201 -2.13 5.12 -4.17
CA ILE A 201 -2.27 4.47 -2.86
C ILE A 201 -3.44 3.47 -2.89
N ILE A 202 -4.63 3.93 -3.28
CA ILE A 202 -5.83 3.09 -3.34
C ILE A 202 -5.66 1.94 -4.34
N LYS A 203 -5.11 2.22 -5.53
CA LYS A 203 -4.83 1.18 -6.53
C LYS A 203 -3.94 0.07 -5.98
N TYR A 204 -2.85 0.41 -5.30
CA TYR A 204 -1.94 -0.59 -4.75
C TYR A 204 -2.56 -1.34 -3.55
N LEU A 205 -3.28 -0.66 -2.66
CA LEU A 205 -4.02 -1.33 -1.58
C LEU A 205 -5.06 -2.31 -2.14
N ALA A 206 -5.79 -1.93 -3.17
CA ALA A 206 -6.78 -2.78 -3.82
C ALA A 206 -6.15 -3.97 -4.56
N LEU A 207 -4.89 -3.86 -5.00
CA LEU A 207 -4.12 -5.01 -5.52
C LEU A 207 -3.64 -5.95 -4.39
N LEU A 208 -3.49 -5.44 -3.16
CA LEU A 208 -3.03 -6.21 -2.00
C LEU A 208 -4.16 -6.97 -1.33
N ALA A 209 -5.20 -6.25 -0.89
CA ALA A 209 -6.33 -6.82 -0.15
C ALA A 209 -7.66 -6.20 -0.62
N PRO A 210 -8.11 -6.52 -1.84
CA PRO A 210 -9.36 -5.99 -2.40
C PRO A 210 -10.58 -6.24 -1.51
N LYS A 211 -10.62 -7.35 -0.74
CA LYS A 211 -11.69 -7.69 0.22
C LYS A 211 -11.86 -6.67 1.34
N ILE A 212 -10.76 -6.02 1.71
CA ILE A 212 -10.72 -5.06 2.82
C ILE A 212 -10.89 -3.63 2.30
N VAL A 213 -10.29 -3.34 1.14
CA VAL A 213 -10.29 -1.99 0.57
C VAL A 213 -11.65 -1.61 0.01
N LEU A 214 -12.35 -2.53 -0.68
CA LEU A 214 -13.65 -2.25 -1.29
C LEU A 214 -14.67 -1.73 -0.26
N PRO A 215 -14.96 -2.43 0.85
CA PRO A 215 -15.88 -1.92 1.87
C PRO A 215 -15.46 -0.54 2.39
N GLY A 216 -14.17 -0.35 2.63
CA GLY A 216 -13.64 0.94 3.09
C GLY A 216 -13.83 2.08 2.10
N ILE A 217 -13.83 1.82 0.79
CA ILE A 217 -14.15 2.82 -0.23
C ILE A 217 -15.67 3.05 -0.34
N LEU A 218 -16.49 2.01 -0.23
CA LEU A 218 -17.95 2.16 -0.28
C LEU A 218 -18.51 2.95 0.89
N GLU A 219 -17.97 2.76 2.10
CA GLU A 219 -18.31 3.56 3.28
C GLU A 219 -18.14 5.07 3.05
N ILE A 220 -17.24 5.47 2.15
CA ILE A 220 -16.94 6.86 1.81
C ILE A 220 -17.75 7.31 0.59
N LEU A 221 -17.92 6.43 -0.39
CA LEU A 221 -18.60 6.74 -1.64
C LEU A 221 -20.12 6.83 -1.48
N ASP A 222 -20.73 5.93 -0.72
CA ASP A 222 -22.20 5.88 -0.57
C ASP A 222 -22.79 7.19 -0.02
N PRO A 223 -22.28 7.76 1.10
CA PRO A 223 -22.76 9.06 1.58
C PRO A 223 -22.48 10.21 0.61
N ALA A 224 -21.42 10.10 -0.21
CA ALA A 224 -21.06 11.13 -1.16
C ALA A 224 -22.02 11.19 -2.37
N PHE A 225 -22.72 10.09 -2.69
CA PHE A 225 -23.79 10.12 -3.69
C PHE A 225 -25.04 10.85 -3.21
N GLU A 226 -25.33 10.81 -1.90
CA GLU A 226 -26.52 11.43 -1.31
C GLU A 226 -26.31 12.93 -1.01
N THR A 227 -25.07 13.33 -0.75
CA THR A 227 -24.73 14.69 -0.33
C THR A 227 -24.60 15.63 -1.52
N VAL A 228 -25.44 16.68 -1.56
CA VAL A 228 -25.40 17.70 -2.63
C VAL A 228 -24.49 18.88 -2.28
N THR A 229 -24.13 19.04 -1.00
CA THR A 229 -23.43 20.22 -0.48
C THR A 229 -21.90 20.17 -0.58
N GLU A 230 -21.30 19.00 -0.84
CA GLU A 230 -19.84 18.80 -0.87
C GLU A 230 -19.38 18.06 -2.15
N PRO A 231 -19.45 18.69 -3.34
CA PRO A 231 -19.19 18.03 -4.63
C PRO A 231 -17.75 17.50 -4.81
N HIS A 232 -16.79 18.11 -4.10
CA HIS A 232 -15.39 17.65 -4.11
C HIS A 232 -15.25 16.24 -3.52
N ARG A 233 -16.00 15.92 -2.46
CA ARG A 233 -15.98 14.59 -1.83
C ARG A 233 -16.44 13.52 -2.79
N LEU A 234 -17.52 13.77 -3.54
CA LEU A 234 -17.99 12.82 -4.54
C LEU A 234 -16.94 12.57 -5.61
N THR A 235 -16.30 13.62 -6.13
CA THR A 235 -15.25 13.49 -7.15
C THR A 235 -14.04 12.70 -6.63
N GLN A 236 -13.58 12.98 -5.41
CA GLN A 236 -12.45 12.28 -4.78
C GLN A 236 -12.79 10.81 -4.48
N SER A 237 -13.97 10.52 -3.92
CA SER A 237 -14.45 9.16 -3.68
C SER A 237 -14.62 8.36 -4.97
N LEU A 238 -15.16 8.97 -6.03
CA LEU A 238 -15.28 8.35 -7.35
C LEU A 238 -13.92 8.00 -7.95
N SER A 239 -12.93 8.89 -7.80
CA SER A 239 -11.55 8.63 -8.23
C SER A 239 -10.94 7.43 -7.49
N CYS A 240 -11.18 7.33 -6.18
CA CYS A 240 -10.74 6.19 -5.37
C CYS A 240 -11.40 4.88 -5.82
N PHE A 241 -12.72 4.90 -6.03
CA PHE A 241 -13.45 3.74 -6.54
C PHE A 241 -12.95 3.31 -7.91
N PHE A 242 -12.72 4.26 -8.81
CA PHE A 242 -12.11 4.01 -10.12
C PHE A 242 -10.74 3.31 -9.99
N ALA A 243 -9.90 3.77 -9.06
CA ALA A 243 -8.58 3.18 -8.80
C ALA A 243 -8.66 1.71 -8.34
N SER A 244 -9.67 1.36 -7.54
CA SER A 244 -9.86 0.01 -7.00
C SER A 244 -10.68 -0.92 -7.91
N THR A 245 -11.42 -0.38 -8.89
CA THR A 245 -12.36 -1.14 -9.73
C THR A 245 -11.69 -2.31 -10.47
N ILE A 246 -10.56 -2.09 -11.15
CA ILE A 246 -9.86 -3.17 -11.90
C ILE A 246 -9.34 -4.27 -10.96
N PRO A 247 -8.58 -3.96 -9.88
CA PRO A 247 -8.15 -4.98 -8.94
C PRO A 247 -9.29 -5.84 -8.39
N MET A 248 -10.43 -5.22 -8.07
CA MET A 248 -11.61 -5.91 -7.56
C MET A 248 -12.28 -6.82 -8.59
N LEU A 249 -12.31 -6.42 -9.86
CA LEU A 249 -12.89 -7.23 -10.95
C LEU A 249 -12.05 -8.45 -11.32
N ARG A 250 -10.73 -8.38 -11.09
CA ARG A 250 -9.77 -9.44 -11.40
C ARG A 250 -9.68 -10.52 -10.33
N GLU A 251 -10.32 -10.32 -9.19
CA GLU A 251 -10.22 -11.28 -8.12
C GLU A 251 -10.99 -12.56 -8.43
N GLU A 252 -10.30 -13.67 -8.30
CA GLU A 252 -10.88 -14.99 -8.43
C GLU A 252 -11.66 -15.30 -7.16
N VAL A 253 -12.94 -15.65 -7.32
CA VAL A 253 -13.82 -16.02 -6.21
C VAL A 253 -13.32 -17.34 -5.63
N ALA A 254 -12.93 -17.34 -4.36
CA ALA A 254 -12.73 -18.60 -3.64
C ALA A 254 -14.10 -19.28 -3.48
N ASN A 255 -14.16 -20.60 -3.63
CA ASN A 255 -15.41 -21.37 -3.60
C ASN A 255 -16.28 -20.98 -2.39
N GLY A 256 -17.46 -20.40 -2.66
CA GLY A 256 -18.46 -20.04 -1.64
C GLY A 256 -18.41 -18.60 -1.11
N GLU A 257 -17.54 -17.73 -1.63
CA GLU A 257 -17.57 -16.29 -1.32
C GLU A 257 -18.44 -15.50 -2.31
N ARG A 258 -19.13 -14.47 -1.81
CA ARG A 258 -19.95 -13.58 -2.64
C ARG A 258 -19.16 -12.99 -3.78
N SER A 259 -19.65 -13.16 -5.00
CA SER A 259 -19.04 -12.57 -6.19
C SER A 259 -19.12 -11.05 -6.10
N ARG A 260 -17.99 -10.38 -5.89
CA ARG A 260 -17.93 -8.90 -5.87
C ARG A 260 -18.29 -8.25 -7.20
N LYS A 261 -18.29 -9.03 -8.29
CA LYS A 261 -18.85 -8.59 -9.58
C LYS A 261 -20.34 -8.26 -9.44
N ALA A 262 -21.07 -8.98 -8.59
CA ALA A 262 -22.47 -8.69 -8.30
C ALA A 262 -22.66 -7.40 -7.49
N GLU A 263 -21.84 -7.19 -6.46
CA GLU A 263 -21.87 -5.95 -5.68
C GLU A 263 -21.60 -4.74 -6.57
N LEU A 264 -20.66 -4.88 -7.51
CA LEU A 264 -20.40 -3.89 -8.54
C LEU A 264 -21.63 -3.63 -9.43
N LEU A 265 -22.39 -4.65 -9.84
CA LEU A 265 -23.62 -4.46 -10.61
C LEU A 265 -24.69 -3.66 -9.84
N VAL A 266 -24.84 -3.90 -8.53
CA VAL A 266 -25.75 -3.11 -7.67
C VAL A 266 -25.34 -1.64 -7.65
N LEU A 267 -24.03 -1.36 -7.67
CA LEU A 267 -23.53 0.01 -7.68
C LEU A 267 -23.76 0.72 -9.02
N LEU A 268 -23.82 0.03 -10.16
CA LEU A 268 -24.05 0.65 -11.49
C LEU A 268 -25.26 1.59 -11.49
N LYS A 269 -26.36 1.19 -10.83
CA LYS A 269 -27.56 2.01 -10.72
C LYS A 269 -27.33 3.29 -9.92
N LYS A 270 -26.50 3.23 -8.87
CA LYS A 270 -26.11 4.39 -8.03
C LYS A 270 -25.25 5.40 -8.78
N PHE A 271 -24.57 5.00 -9.86
CA PHE A 271 -23.78 5.93 -10.70
C PHE A 271 -24.62 6.75 -11.68
N LEU A 272 -25.87 6.36 -11.99
CA LEU A 272 -26.71 7.08 -12.95
C LEU A 272 -26.96 8.55 -12.57
N PRO A 273 -27.32 8.89 -11.31
CA PRO A 273 -27.45 10.29 -10.87
C PRO A 273 -26.13 11.05 -10.87
N ALA A 274 -24.99 10.36 -10.96
CA ALA A 274 -23.69 11.00 -11.07
C ALA A 274 -23.33 11.46 -12.49
N ILE A 275 -24.14 11.11 -13.49
CA ILE A 275 -24.02 11.66 -14.85
C ILE A 275 -24.74 13.01 -14.86
N ASP A 276 -23.97 14.08 -14.74
CA ASP A 276 -24.46 15.45 -14.63
C ASP A 276 -23.88 16.31 -15.78
N PRO A 277 -24.71 16.80 -16.72
CA PRO A 277 -24.27 17.68 -17.79
C PRO A 277 -23.57 18.97 -17.31
N ASN A 278 -23.83 19.39 -16.07
CA ASN A 278 -23.27 20.61 -15.49
C ASN A 278 -21.93 20.38 -14.79
N ASP A 279 -21.56 19.13 -14.49
CA ASP A 279 -20.28 18.77 -13.88
C ASP A 279 -19.50 17.81 -14.79
N PRO A 280 -18.68 18.35 -15.72
CA PRO A 280 -17.92 17.51 -16.65
C PRO A 280 -16.85 16.65 -15.96
N LYS A 281 -16.35 17.04 -14.79
CA LYS A 281 -15.34 16.27 -14.06
C LYS A 281 -15.96 15.01 -13.45
N LYS A 282 -17.07 15.19 -12.72
CA LYS A 282 -17.86 14.11 -12.13
C LYS A 282 -18.38 13.15 -13.21
N THR A 283 -18.95 13.70 -14.29
CA THR A 283 -19.45 12.91 -15.42
C THR A 283 -18.36 12.10 -16.10
N ARG A 284 -17.17 12.68 -16.31
CA ARG A 284 -16.02 11.96 -16.88
C ARG A 284 -15.62 10.77 -16.00
N LEU A 285 -15.49 10.95 -14.68
CA LEU A 285 -15.13 9.86 -13.77
C LEU A 285 -16.20 8.77 -13.75
N CYS A 286 -17.47 9.16 -13.73
CA CYS A 286 -18.59 8.22 -13.81
C CYS A 286 -18.50 7.36 -15.09
N PHE A 287 -18.30 7.98 -16.25
CA PHE A 287 -18.13 7.23 -17.51
C PHE A 287 -16.89 6.33 -17.52
N LEU A 288 -15.79 6.74 -16.90
CA LEU A 288 -14.60 5.89 -16.79
C LEU A 288 -14.87 4.64 -15.94
N VAL A 289 -15.55 4.79 -14.81
CA VAL A 289 -15.96 3.68 -13.94
C VAL A 289 -16.91 2.74 -14.68
N LEU A 290 -17.99 3.29 -15.26
CA LEU A 290 -18.97 2.52 -16.03
C LEU A 290 -18.31 1.78 -17.19
N GLY A 291 -17.43 2.46 -17.93
CA GLY A 291 -16.69 1.87 -19.05
C GLY A 291 -15.82 0.68 -18.61
N ILE A 292 -15.12 0.78 -17.47
CA ILE A 292 -14.36 -0.36 -16.95
C ILE A 292 -15.29 -1.51 -16.57
N MET A 293 -16.39 -1.23 -15.85
CA MET A 293 -17.30 -2.26 -15.39
C MET A 293 -17.97 -3.00 -16.56
N VAL A 294 -18.52 -2.28 -17.52
CA VAL A 294 -19.18 -2.84 -18.72
C VAL A 294 -18.20 -3.66 -19.57
N ASN A 295 -16.93 -3.24 -19.68
CA ASN A 295 -15.94 -3.99 -20.45
C ASN A 295 -15.42 -5.26 -19.76
N ASN A 296 -15.60 -5.39 -18.44
CA ASN A 296 -15.05 -6.51 -17.66
C ASN A 296 -16.13 -7.42 -17.05
N VAL A 297 -17.39 -7.02 -17.07
CA VAL A 297 -18.54 -7.81 -16.61
C VAL A 297 -19.48 -8.06 -17.80
N PRO A 298 -19.71 -9.33 -18.20
CA PRO A 298 -20.64 -9.63 -19.28
C PRO A 298 -22.07 -9.28 -18.85
N LEU A 299 -22.68 -8.30 -19.52
CA LEU A 299 -24.05 -7.87 -19.27
C LEU A 299 -25.01 -8.68 -20.14
N VAL A 300 -25.32 -9.90 -19.69
CA VAL A 300 -26.29 -10.80 -20.33
C VAL A 300 -27.43 -11.04 -19.35
N ASP A 301 -28.68 -10.97 -19.84
CA ASP A 301 -29.84 -11.32 -19.02
C ASP A 301 -29.86 -12.83 -18.76
N CYS A 302 -29.48 -13.17 -17.53
CA CYS A 302 -29.46 -14.54 -17.01
C CYS A 302 -30.58 -14.80 -16.00
N SER A 303 -31.60 -13.94 -15.91
CA SER A 303 -32.67 -14.03 -14.88
C SER A 303 -33.45 -15.35 -14.92
N ALA A 304 -33.55 -16.00 -16.07
CA ALA A 304 -34.17 -17.31 -16.21
C ALA A 304 -33.35 -18.46 -15.58
N ALA A 305 -32.05 -18.27 -15.31
CA ALA A 305 -31.16 -19.31 -14.82
C ALA A 305 -31.59 -19.87 -13.46
N VAL A 306 -32.15 -19.04 -12.58
CA VAL A 306 -32.67 -19.46 -11.26
C VAL A 306 -33.74 -20.55 -11.38
N ARG A 307 -34.48 -20.59 -12.48
CA ARG A 307 -35.51 -21.61 -12.75
C ARG A 307 -34.97 -22.82 -13.51
N LEU A 308 -33.86 -22.67 -14.21
CA LEU A 308 -33.32 -23.66 -15.15
C LEU A 308 -32.14 -24.44 -14.58
N ARG A 309 -31.49 -23.93 -13.53
CA ARG A 309 -30.26 -24.47 -12.95
C ARG A 309 -30.41 -24.71 -11.46
N ASN A 310 -29.94 -25.87 -11.00
CA ASN A 310 -29.98 -26.27 -9.59
C ASN A 310 -28.60 -26.20 -8.92
N ASP A 311 -27.57 -25.76 -9.65
CA ASP A 311 -26.17 -25.68 -9.21
C ASP A 311 -25.74 -24.26 -8.81
N LEU A 312 -26.68 -23.31 -8.78
CA LEU A 312 -26.42 -21.93 -8.39
C LEU A 312 -26.26 -21.80 -6.88
N THR A 313 -25.24 -21.06 -6.45
CA THR A 313 -25.10 -20.62 -5.06
C THR A 313 -26.21 -19.65 -4.67
N LYS A 314 -26.45 -19.45 -3.36
CA LYS A 314 -27.45 -18.48 -2.88
C LYS A 314 -27.16 -17.06 -3.40
N ASP A 315 -25.89 -16.67 -3.42
CA ASP A 315 -25.47 -15.36 -3.88
C ASP A 315 -25.73 -15.18 -5.39
N GLU A 316 -25.55 -16.22 -6.21
CA GLU A 316 -25.86 -16.17 -7.64
C GLU A 316 -27.36 -16.13 -7.94
N GLN A 317 -28.21 -16.54 -6.99
CA GLN A 317 -29.66 -16.45 -7.13
C GLN A 317 -30.21 -15.05 -6.80
N GLU A 318 -29.50 -14.27 -5.98
CA GLU A 318 -29.91 -12.92 -5.56
C GLU A 318 -29.54 -11.81 -6.57
N VAL A 319 -28.66 -12.11 -7.53
CA VAL A 319 -27.99 -11.15 -8.44
C VAL A 319 -28.59 -11.20 -9.84
#